data_AF-A0A2T2THS7-F1
#
_entry.id   AF-A0A2T2THS7-F1
#
_cell.length_a   1.000
_cell.length_b   1.000
_cell.length_c   1.000
_cell.angle_alpha   90.00
_cell.angle_beta   90.00
_cell.angle_gamma   90.00
#
_symmetry.space_group_name_H-M   'P 1'
#
loop_
_entity.id
_entity.type
_entity.pdbx_description
1 polymer ?
#
loop_
_entity_poly.entity_id
_entity_poly.type
_entity_poly.pdbx_seq_one_letter_code
_entity_poly.pdbx_strand_id
1 'polypeptide(L)'
;MDLSFFLEPPEGNRTASGKLVVEALKPLSMTTAQPGTYYRSQPAPTEAMLYGMLENALGWHFPEKVRKNVLEELRKAAKNELGRGHDLKKTPWITGDEDEASGVGFQSLLQHHLKFTGPHFEPVTVHFDDLWARHVHGKSTNFPGGSRNSDYRIEHVVNLEKQGDIAFGDRTGYDIRDPGALPDVEAGDKVHVKAIRPHFPMYYDSPTPREYVIPKRPYQYRVEATPTVADLAAEALEDPAAPLYLGTNDGWVNARWETLDG
;
A
#
# COMPACT_ATOMS: atom_id res chain seq x y z
N MET A 1 -0.27 18.76 -13.25
CA MET A 1 -1.22 18.08 -12.36
C MET A 1 -2.23 19.11 -11.94
N ASP A 2 -3.50 18.88 -12.28
CA ASP A 2 -4.60 19.75 -11.91
C ASP A 2 -5.32 19.15 -10.70
N LEU A 3 -5.42 19.92 -9.62
CA LEU A 3 -6.12 19.57 -8.38
C LEU A 3 -7.20 20.63 -8.05
N SER A 4 -7.56 21.46 -9.03
CA SER A 4 -8.53 22.55 -8.87
C SER A 4 -9.93 22.05 -8.52
N PHE A 5 -10.28 20.81 -8.90
CA PHE A 5 -11.51 20.15 -8.46
C PHE A 5 -11.70 20.24 -6.94
N PHE A 6 -10.60 20.19 -6.17
CA PHE A 6 -10.67 20.24 -4.71
C PHE A 6 -11.11 21.61 -4.18
N LEU A 7 -11.24 22.65 -5.00
CA LEU A 7 -11.73 23.97 -4.59
C LEU A 7 -13.25 24.07 -4.70
N GLU A 8 -13.86 23.18 -5.48
CA GLU A 8 -15.32 23.08 -5.63
C GLU A 8 -15.92 22.44 -4.38
N PRO A 9 -17.04 22.95 -3.83
CA PRO A 9 -17.73 22.27 -2.74
C PRO A 9 -18.26 20.90 -3.19
N PRO A 10 -17.97 19.80 -2.47
CA PRO A 10 -18.45 18.47 -2.86
C PRO A 10 -19.89 18.19 -2.43
N GLU A 11 -20.30 18.67 -1.25
CA GLU A 11 -21.66 18.47 -0.74
C GLU A 11 -22.68 19.20 -1.60
N GLY A 12 -23.71 18.48 -2.07
CA GLY A 12 -24.72 18.99 -3.00
C GLY A 12 -24.30 19.01 -4.47
N ASN A 13 -23.02 18.81 -4.78
CA ASN A 13 -22.48 18.82 -6.15
C ASN A 13 -22.06 17.44 -6.67
N ARG A 14 -22.18 16.38 -5.88
CA ARG A 14 -22.01 14.98 -6.37
C ARG A 14 -23.20 14.55 -7.22
N THR A 15 -23.40 15.21 -8.36
CA THR A 15 -24.54 15.03 -9.26
C THR A 15 -24.24 14.07 -10.40
N ALA A 16 -22.97 13.81 -10.70
CA ALA A 16 -22.58 12.85 -11.73
C ALA A 16 -22.67 11.43 -11.17
N SER A 17 -23.47 10.59 -11.82
CA SER A 17 -23.58 9.17 -11.52
C SER A 17 -22.86 8.34 -12.58
N GLY A 18 -22.07 7.38 -12.14
CA GLY A 18 -21.36 6.47 -13.03
C GLY A 18 -21.27 5.06 -12.46
N LYS A 19 -20.75 4.17 -13.29
CA LYS A 19 -20.41 2.80 -12.93
C LYS A 19 -18.96 2.55 -13.29
N LEU A 20 -18.16 2.31 -12.26
CA LEU A 20 -16.77 1.88 -12.41
C LEU A 20 -16.76 0.37 -12.60
N VAL A 21 -16.30 -0.09 -13.76
CA VAL A 21 -16.14 -1.52 -14.06
C VAL A 21 -14.66 -1.87 -14.00
N VAL A 22 -14.31 -2.86 -13.17
CA VAL A 22 -12.91 -3.25 -12.93
C VAL A 22 -12.72 -4.72 -13.26
N GLU A 23 -11.90 -4.99 -14.28
CA GLU A 23 -11.56 -6.32 -14.77
C GLU A 23 -10.15 -6.71 -14.33
N ALA A 24 -10.03 -7.85 -13.65
CA ALA A 24 -8.73 -8.38 -13.26
C ALA A 24 -8.00 -8.95 -14.49
N LEU A 25 -6.80 -8.45 -14.78
CA LEU A 25 -5.92 -8.98 -15.83
C LEU A 25 -4.95 -10.03 -15.28
N LYS A 26 -4.78 -10.06 -13.95
CA LYS A 26 -3.95 -11.02 -13.21
C LYS A 26 -4.64 -11.39 -11.89
N PRO A 27 -4.24 -12.51 -11.24
CA PRO A 27 -4.64 -12.79 -9.87
C PRO A 27 -4.31 -11.61 -8.95
N LEU A 28 -5.28 -11.20 -8.13
CA LEU A 28 -5.18 -10.02 -7.27
C LEU A 28 -4.76 -10.42 -5.87
N SER A 29 -3.85 -9.68 -5.25
CA SER A 29 -3.58 -9.80 -3.82
C SER A 29 -3.94 -8.48 -3.13
N MET A 30 -5.15 -8.46 -2.59
CA MET A 30 -5.81 -7.28 -2.03
C MET A 30 -5.76 -7.31 -0.50
N THR A 31 -4.56 -7.19 0.07
CA THR A 31 -4.37 -7.14 1.52
C THR A 31 -4.64 -5.75 2.08
N THR A 32 -5.36 -5.64 3.19
CA THR A 32 -5.76 -4.36 3.80
C THR A 32 -4.79 -3.83 4.87
N ALA A 33 -3.86 -4.66 5.32
CA ALA A 33 -2.85 -4.31 6.32
C ALA A 33 -1.53 -5.03 6.01
N GLN A 34 -0.43 -4.55 6.59
CA GLN A 34 0.84 -5.27 6.59
C GLN A 34 0.70 -6.51 7.48
N PRO A 35 0.71 -7.73 6.94
CA PRO A 35 0.53 -8.94 7.72
C PRO A 35 1.87 -9.42 8.30
N GLY A 36 1.78 -10.16 9.40
CA GLY A 36 2.94 -10.78 10.05
C GLY A 36 3.48 -11.98 9.28
N THR A 37 2.63 -12.98 9.04
CA THR A 37 3.04 -14.30 8.52
C THR A 37 2.28 -14.79 7.29
N TYR A 38 1.06 -14.28 7.05
CA TYR A 38 0.21 -14.67 5.93
C TYR A 38 -0.54 -13.48 5.33
N TYR A 39 -0.42 -13.29 4.02
CA TYR A 39 -1.09 -12.21 3.29
C TYR A 39 -2.46 -12.67 2.79
N ARG A 40 -3.50 -12.53 3.63
CA ARG A 40 -4.88 -12.84 3.24
C ARG A 40 -5.45 -11.74 2.34
N SER A 41 -5.97 -12.12 1.18
CA SER A 41 -6.55 -11.21 0.21
C SER A 41 -8.05 -11.03 0.47
N GLN A 42 -8.54 -9.81 0.30
CA GLN A 42 -9.98 -9.57 0.25
C GLN A 42 -10.59 -10.20 -1.02
N PRO A 43 -11.86 -10.66 -0.97
CA PRO A 43 -12.57 -11.15 -2.15
C PRO A 43 -12.97 -10.00 -3.10
N ALA A 44 -13.08 -8.77 -2.59
CA ALA A 44 -13.38 -7.59 -3.37
C ALA A 44 -12.47 -6.41 -2.95
N PRO A 45 -12.16 -5.49 -3.88
CA PRO A 45 -11.49 -4.24 -3.59
C PRO A 45 -12.19 -3.44 -2.49
N THR A 46 -11.40 -2.87 -1.57
CA THR A 46 -11.91 -1.85 -0.65
C THR A 46 -11.99 -0.50 -1.36
N GLU A 47 -12.78 0.44 -0.83
CA GLU A 47 -12.85 1.80 -1.38
C GLU A 47 -11.46 2.45 -1.45
N ALA A 48 -10.62 2.27 -0.43
CA ALA A 48 -9.24 2.77 -0.44
C ALA A 48 -8.41 2.23 -1.62
N MET A 49 -8.59 0.96 -2.00
CA MET A 49 -7.91 0.38 -3.16
C MET A 49 -8.46 0.97 -4.47
N LEU A 50 -9.77 1.20 -4.56
CA LEU A 50 -10.40 1.83 -5.72
C LEU A 50 -9.94 3.29 -5.87
N TYR A 51 -9.90 4.06 -4.78
CA TYR A 51 -9.33 5.40 -4.79
C TYR A 51 -7.87 5.39 -5.22
N GLY A 52 -7.05 4.50 -4.65
CA GLY A 52 -5.64 4.38 -5.04
C GLY A 52 -5.48 4.04 -6.53
N MET A 53 -6.33 3.17 -7.08
CA MET A 53 -6.35 2.84 -8.51
C MET A 53 -6.71 4.06 -9.37
N LEU A 54 -7.74 4.82 -9.00
CA LEU A 54 -8.13 6.04 -9.71
C LEU A 54 -7.06 7.14 -9.64
N GLU A 55 -6.48 7.36 -8.47
CA GLU A 55 -5.36 8.29 -8.30
C GLU A 55 -4.12 7.86 -9.09
N ASN A 56 -3.87 6.57 -9.20
CA ASN A 56 -2.81 6.04 -10.07
C ASN A 56 -3.10 6.33 -11.55
N ALA A 57 -4.35 6.16 -11.99
CA ALA A 57 -4.78 6.53 -13.35
C ALA A 57 -4.51 8.01 -13.65
N LEU A 58 -4.77 8.87 -12.67
CA LEU A 58 -4.53 10.32 -12.73
C LEU A 58 -3.04 10.72 -12.57
N GLY A 59 -2.15 9.76 -12.27
CA GLY A 59 -0.72 9.98 -12.04
C GLY A 59 -0.39 10.62 -10.69
N TRP A 60 -1.28 10.52 -9.69
CA TRP A 60 -1.16 11.16 -8.38
C TRP A 60 -0.42 10.28 -7.36
N HIS A 61 0.86 10.03 -7.62
CA HIS A 61 1.71 9.21 -6.76
C HIS A 61 2.46 10.04 -5.73
N PHE A 62 1.82 10.28 -4.59
CA PHE A 62 2.44 11.04 -3.49
C PHE A 62 2.91 10.16 -2.34
N PRO A 63 4.16 10.33 -1.87
CA PRO A 63 4.58 9.83 -0.57
C PRO A 63 3.69 10.39 0.55
N GLU A 64 3.49 9.65 1.63
CA GLU A 64 2.60 10.00 2.75
C GLU A 64 2.77 11.45 3.23
N LYS A 65 4.01 11.86 3.49
CA LYS A 65 4.31 13.24 3.94
C LYS A 65 3.93 14.29 2.91
N VAL A 66 4.18 14.02 1.63
CA VAL A 66 3.84 14.96 0.55
C VAL A 66 2.33 15.05 0.40
N ARG A 67 1.63 13.90 0.42
CA ARG A 67 0.17 13.81 0.38
C ARG A 67 -0.49 14.62 1.48
N LYS A 68 -0.01 14.47 2.73
CA LYS A 68 -0.49 15.26 3.87
C LYS A 68 -0.34 16.76 3.61
N ASN A 69 0.83 17.19 3.16
CA ASN A 69 1.06 18.60 2.83
C ASN A 69 0.14 19.09 1.70
N VAL A 70 -0.06 18.28 0.66
CA VAL A 70 -0.97 18.62 -0.46
C VAL A 70 -2.40 18.81 0.06
N LEU A 71 -2.92 17.89 0.86
CA LEU A 71 -4.26 18.02 1.45
C LEU A 71 -4.39 19.27 2.33
N GLU A 72 -3.39 19.56 3.16
CA GLU A 72 -3.37 20.76 4.01
C GLU A 72 -3.41 22.05 3.17
N GLU A 73 -2.61 22.13 2.11
CA GLU A 73 -2.58 23.31 1.23
C GLU A 73 -3.86 23.45 0.41
N LEU A 74 -4.42 22.35 -0.11
CA LEU A 74 -5.69 22.36 -0.84
C LEU A 74 -6.85 22.83 0.06
N ARG A 75 -6.90 22.36 1.32
CA ARG A 75 -7.89 22.82 2.31
C ARG A 75 -7.75 24.29 2.64
N LYS A 76 -6.52 24.79 2.79
CA LYS A 76 -6.27 26.22 3.01
C LYS A 76 -6.73 27.04 1.81
N ALA A 77 -6.44 26.58 0.59
CA ALA A 77 -6.87 27.25 -0.64
C ALA A 77 -8.41 27.30 -0.73
N ALA A 78 -9.10 26.16 -0.61
CA ALA A 78 -10.56 26.09 -0.62
C ALA A 78 -11.19 26.96 0.49
N LYS A 79 -10.62 26.93 1.70
CA LYS A 79 -11.04 27.79 2.80
C LYS A 79 -10.84 29.28 2.50
N ASN A 80 -9.81 29.66 1.75
CA ASN A 80 -9.61 31.06 1.36
C ASN A 80 -10.63 31.50 0.32
N GLU A 81 -10.93 30.67 -0.68
CA GLU A 81 -11.92 30.97 -1.73
C GLU A 81 -13.33 31.18 -1.17
N LEU A 82 -13.72 30.40 -0.16
CA LEU A 82 -15.03 30.54 0.49
C LEU A 82 -15.22 31.90 1.20
N GLY A 83 -14.16 32.65 1.51
CA GLY A 83 -14.27 33.96 2.16
C GLY A 83 -14.66 33.91 3.65
N ARG A 84 -14.70 35.06 4.34
CA ARG A 84 -14.88 35.11 5.81
C ARG A 84 -16.29 34.69 6.21
N GLY A 85 -16.42 33.74 7.14
CA GLY A 85 -17.69 33.38 7.77
C GLY A 85 -18.58 32.41 7.00
N HIS A 86 -18.12 31.85 5.87
CA HIS A 86 -18.89 30.89 5.08
C HIS A 86 -19.16 29.58 5.83
N ASP A 87 -20.39 29.08 5.77
CA ASP A 87 -20.82 27.89 6.53
C ASP A 87 -20.06 26.61 6.15
N LEU A 88 -19.78 26.44 4.85
CA LEU A 88 -18.97 25.33 4.33
C LEU A 88 -17.56 25.20 4.92
N LYS A 89 -17.03 26.22 5.63
CA LYS A 89 -15.73 26.10 6.30
C LYS A 89 -15.70 25.10 7.44
N LYS A 90 -16.87 24.64 7.89
CA LYS A 90 -17.05 23.66 8.96
C LYS A 90 -17.33 22.26 8.41
N THR A 91 -17.38 22.08 7.09
CA THR A 91 -17.66 20.76 6.51
C THR A 91 -16.41 19.86 6.56
N PRO A 92 -16.59 18.53 6.59
CA PRO A 92 -15.49 17.58 6.68
C PRO A 92 -14.45 17.70 5.55
N TRP A 93 -14.84 18.12 4.35
CA TRP A 93 -13.91 18.37 3.24
C TRP A 93 -12.87 19.45 3.55
N ILE A 94 -13.26 20.50 4.28
CA ILE A 94 -12.36 21.59 4.70
C ILE A 94 -11.62 21.25 5.98
N THR A 95 -12.30 20.66 6.98
CA THR A 95 -11.69 20.40 8.29
C THR A 95 -10.83 19.14 8.30
N GLY A 96 -11.20 18.14 7.51
CA GLY A 96 -10.60 16.80 7.51
C GLY A 96 -11.10 15.88 8.62
N ASP A 97 -12.13 16.27 9.38
CA ASP A 97 -12.54 15.53 10.59
C ASP A 97 -13.12 14.13 10.28
N GLU A 98 -13.66 13.93 9.08
CA GLU A 98 -14.20 12.64 8.61
C GLU A 98 -13.31 12.01 7.53
N ASP A 99 -12.03 12.36 7.50
CA ASP A 99 -11.10 11.72 6.59
C ASP A 99 -10.88 10.25 6.96
N GLU A 100 -11.10 9.37 5.99
CA GLU A 100 -10.81 7.95 6.13
C GLU A 100 -9.40 7.63 5.63
N ALA A 101 -8.65 6.92 6.47
CA ALA A 101 -7.38 6.33 6.11
C ALA A 101 -7.51 4.80 6.06
N SER A 102 -6.90 4.18 5.06
CA SER A 102 -6.77 2.73 5.00
C SER A 102 -5.95 2.17 6.16
N GLY A 103 -5.99 0.84 6.35
CA GLY A 103 -5.16 0.15 7.36
C GLY A 103 -3.64 0.28 7.15
N VAL A 104 -3.20 0.86 6.03
CA VAL A 104 -1.79 1.18 5.73
C VAL A 104 -1.50 2.69 5.71
N GLY A 105 -2.45 3.52 6.17
CA GLY A 105 -2.28 4.98 6.28
C GLY A 105 -2.51 5.75 4.97
N PHE A 106 -2.90 5.09 3.87
CA PHE A 106 -3.29 5.78 2.65
C PHE A 106 -4.62 6.54 2.83
N GLN A 107 -4.63 7.82 2.44
CA GLN A 107 -5.78 8.70 2.49
C GLN A 107 -6.03 9.30 1.09
N SER A 108 -7.24 9.17 0.56
CA SER A 108 -7.57 9.62 -0.80
C SER A 108 -7.82 11.13 -0.87
N LEU A 109 -7.34 11.77 -1.95
CA LEU A 109 -7.69 13.14 -2.36
C LEU A 109 -9.13 13.21 -2.89
N LEU A 110 -9.66 12.07 -3.38
CA LEU A 110 -10.96 11.96 -4.02
C LEU A 110 -12.12 11.71 -3.04
N GLN A 111 -11.86 11.26 -1.80
CA GLN A 111 -12.90 10.72 -0.90
C GLN A 111 -14.10 11.64 -0.61
N HIS A 112 -13.89 12.96 -0.66
CA HIS A 112 -14.97 13.94 -0.47
C HIS A 112 -15.75 14.19 -1.76
N HIS A 113 -15.08 14.07 -2.90
CA HIS A 113 -15.60 14.40 -4.23
C HIS A 113 -16.13 13.20 -5.02
N LEU A 114 -15.76 11.98 -4.63
CA LEU A 114 -16.17 10.72 -5.24
C LEU A 114 -16.55 9.76 -4.11
N LYS A 115 -17.70 9.10 -4.25
CA LYS A 115 -18.21 8.14 -3.28
C LYS A 115 -18.76 6.90 -3.98
N PHE A 116 -18.51 5.73 -3.39
CA PHE A 116 -19.11 4.47 -3.82
C PHE A 116 -20.45 4.29 -3.09
N THR A 117 -21.57 4.38 -3.80
CA THR A 117 -22.92 4.49 -3.17
C THR A 117 -23.75 3.22 -3.18
N GLY A 118 -23.30 2.19 -3.90
CA GLY A 118 -24.00 0.92 -4.00
C GLY A 118 -25.34 0.99 -4.77
N PRO A 119 -25.94 -0.15 -5.12
CA PRO A 119 -25.39 -1.50 -4.93
C PRO A 119 -24.16 -1.75 -5.81
N HIS A 120 -23.27 -2.62 -5.32
CA HIS A 120 -22.08 -3.09 -6.05
C HIS A 120 -22.32 -4.50 -6.57
N PHE A 121 -21.69 -4.84 -7.70
CA PHE A 121 -21.60 -6.21 -8.16
C PHE A 121 -20.22 -6.77 -7.81
N GLU A 122 -20.20 -7.63 -6.80
CA GLU A 122 -19.02 -8.38 -6.40
C GLU A 122 -19.14 -9.82 -6.96
N PRO A 123 -18.26 -10.21 -7.89
CA PRO A 123 -18.29 -11.52 -8.52
C PRO A 123 -17.84 -12.62 -7.54
N VAL A 124 -18.24 -13.86 -7.83
CA VAL A 124 -17.65 -15.03 -7.16
C VAL A 124 -16.15 -15.08 -7.48
N THR A 125 -15.34 -15.27 -6.45
CA THR A 125 -13.88 -15.40 -6.53
C THR A 125 -13.40 -16.84 -6.35
N VAL A 126 -12.25 -17.15 -6.95
CA VAL A 126 -11.44 -18.33 -6.66
C VAL A 126 -10.20 -17.88 -5.91
N HIS A 127 -9.82 -18.62 -4.86
CA HIS A 127 -8.71 -18.30 -3.98
C HIS A 127 -7.61 -19.35 -4.13
N PHE A 128 -6.35 -18.93 -4.10
CA PHE A 128 -5.21 -19.83 -4.01
C PHE A 128 -4.03 -19.13 -3.32
N ASP A 129 -3.13 -19.91 -2.74
CA ASP A 129 -1.89 -19.41 -2.16
C ASP A 129 -0.73 -19.59 -3.14
N ASP A 130 0.14 -18.59 -3.20
CA ASP A 130 1.44 -18.69 -3.87
C ASP A 130 2.56 -18.13 -2.96
N LEU A 131 3.80 -18.53 -3.23
CA LEU A 131 4.95 -18.06 -2.49
C LEU A 131 5.40 -16.71 -3.03
N TRP A 132 5.38 -15.70 -2.17
CA TRP A 132 5.87 -14.38 -2.51
C TRP A 132 7.22 -14.11 -1.86
N ALA A 133 8.19 -13.73 -2.69
CA ALA A 133 9.52 -13.37 -2.25
C ALA A 133 9.54 -11.99 -1.62
N ARG A 134 9.63 -11.93 -0.29
CA ARG A 134 9.82 -10.66 0.41
C ARG A 134 11.28 -10.25 0.32
N HIS A 135 11.54 -9.11 -0.31
CA HIS A 135 12.83 -8.44 -0.18
C HIS A 135 12.92 -7.76 1.19
N VAL A 136 13.33 -8.51 2.21
CA VAL A 136 13.43 -7.98 3.58
C VAL A 136 14.79 -7.34 3.78
N HIS A 137 14.83 -6.02 3.92
CA HIS A 137 16.00 -5.31 4.44
C HIS A 137 15.93 -5.25 5.97
N GLY A 138 16.29 -6.36 6.61
CA GLY A 138 16.19 -6.52 8.07
C GLY A 138 17.43 -6.03 8.83
N LYS A 139 17.22 -5.42 10.00
CA LYS A 139 18.26 -5.23 11.03
C LYS A 139 18.21 -6.31 12.14
N SER A 140 17.24 -7.22 12.06
CA SER A 140 16.91 -8.23 13.06
C SER A 140 17.58 -9.58 12.78
N THR A 141 17.29 -10.59 13.60
CA THR A 141 17.79 -11.98 13.52
C THR A 141 17.37 -12.79 12.30
N ASN A 142 16.73 -12.19 11.31
CA ASN A 142 16.12 -12.93 10.21
C ASN A 142 17.04 -13.04 8.97
N PHE A 143 18.10 -12.23 8.87
CA PHE A 143 19.07 -12.35 7.78
C PHE A 143 20.08 -13.51 7.93
N PRO A 144 20.52 -13.88 9.15
CA PRO A 144 21.23 -15.15 9.34
C PRO A 144 20.26 -16.30 9.03
N GLY A 145 20.60 -17.14 8.04
CA GLY A 145 19.73 -18.21 7.54
C GLY A 145 18.78 -17.79 6.40
N GLY A 146 18.48 -16.50 6.26
CA GLY A 146 17.75 -15.98 5.11
C GLY A 146 18.60 -15.92 3.84
N SER A 147 19.83 -15.42 3.95
CA SER A 147 20.79 -15.43 2.83
C SER A 147 21.62 -16.70 2.87
N ARG A 148 21.71 -17.41 1.74
CA ARG A 148 22.65 -18.52 1.55
C ARG A 148 24.10 -18.06 1.45
N ASN A 149 24.31 -16.78 1.14
CA ASN A 149 25.61 -16.18 0.95
C ASN A 149 25.98 -15.34 2.17
N SER A 150 27.21 -15.54 2.65
CA SER A 150 27.86 -14.72 3.67
C SER A 150 29.28 -14.42 3.21
N ASP A 151 29.87 -13.37 3.76
CA ASP A 151 31.29 -13.08 3.60
C ASP A 151 32.13 -14.24 4.16
N TYR A 152 33.18 -14.64 3.45
CA TYR A 152 34.08 -15.70 3.91
C TYR A 152 34.72 -15.37 5.27
N ARG A 153 34.86 -14.08 5.61
CA ARG A 153 35.46 -13.60 6.87
C ARG A 153 34.70 -14.03 8.13
N ILE A 154 33.44 -14.45 8.00
CA ILE A 154 32.61 -14.89 9.13
C ILE A 154 32.28 -16.39 9.09
N GLU A 155 32.93 -17.16 8.22
CA GLU A 155 32.69 -18.59 8.04
C GLU A 155 32.84 -19.39 9.35
N HIS A 156 33.85 -19.06 10.16
CA HIS A 156 34.08 -19.64 11.49
C HIS A 156 32.82 -19.55 12.37
N VAL A 157 32.31 -18.33 12.54
CA VAL A 157 31.15 -18.03 13.39
C VAL A 157 29.87 -18.65 12.82
N VAL A 158 29.69 -18.65 11.49
CA VAL A 158 28.56 -19.32 10.84
C VAL A 158 28.59 -20.84 11.05
N ASN A 159 29.77 -21.46 11.04
CA ASN A 159 29.91 -22.89 11.28
C ASN A 159 29.62 -23.25 12.73
N LEU A 160 30.09 -22.45 13.70
CA LEU A 160 29.76 -22.63 15.11
C LEU A 160 28.25 -22.52 15.36
N GLU A 161 27.56 -21.57 14.72
CA GLU A 161 26.11 -21.42 14.89
C GLU A 161 25.34 -22.61 14.30
N LYS A 162 25.74 -23.09 13.10
CA LYS A 162 25.15 -24.30 12.49
C LYS A 162 25.37 -25.57 13.32
N GLN A 163 26.47 -25.64 14.07
CA GLN A 163 26.76 -26.73 15.00
C GLN A 163 25.99 -26.61 16.32
N GLY A 164 25.35 -25.46 16.58
CA GLY A 164 24.64 -25.16 17.82
C GLY A 164 25.56 -24.72 18.96
N ASP A 165 26.83 -24.43 18.68
CA ASP A 165 27.83 -24.06 19.67
C ASP A 165 27.68 -22.60 20.12
N ILE A 166 27.15 -21.74 19.24
CA ILE A 166 26.83 -20.33 19.57
C ILE A 166 25.40 -20.02 19.14
N ALA A 167 24.91 -18.85 19.56
CA ALA A 167 23.62 -18.33 19.10
C ALA A 167 23.75 -16.90 18.55
N PHE A 168 22.95 -16.61 17.53
CA PHE A 168 22.70 -15.25 17.05
C PHE A 168 21.43 -14.66 17.65
N GLY A 169 21.48 -13.38 18.02
CA GLY A 169 20.34 -12.70 18.63
C GLY A 169 20.42 -11.18 18.58
N ASP A 170 19.29 -10.53 18.85
CA ASP A 170 19.15 -9.07 18.94
C ASP A 170 18.68 -8.58 20.33
N ARG A 171 18.58 -9.51 21.30
CA ARG A 171 18.06 -9.25 22.65
C ARG A 171 19.18 -8.93 23.64
N THR A 172 18.78 -8.40 24.80
CA THR A 172 19.66 -8.24 25.96
C THR A 172 20.25 -9.61 26.36
N GLY A 173 21.58 -9.71 26.42
CA GLY A 173 22.32 -10.95 26.65
C GLY A 173 23.10 -11.49 25.43
N TYR A 174 23.01 -10.80 24.29
CA TYR A 174 23.93 -10.97 23.14
C TYR A 174 24.91 -9.80 23.12
N ASP A 175 26.11 -10.04 23.63
CA ASP A 175 27.03 -8.98 24.05
C ASP A 175 28.17 -8.73 23.03
N ILE A 176 28.47 -9.72 22.19
CA ILE A 176 29.47 -9.56 21.12
C ILE A 176 28.84 -8.75 19.97
N ARG A 177 29.13 -7.46 19.94
CA ARG A 177 28.49 -6.46 19.06
C ARG A 177 29.42 -5.86 18.02
N ASP A 178 30.73 -6.00 18.22
CA ASP A 178 31.77 -5.49 17.32
C ASP A 178 32.09 -6.54 16.26
N PRO A 179 31.98 -6.22 14.95
CA PRO A 179 32.45 -7.10 13.88
C PRO A 179 33.92 -7.53 14.04
N GLY A 180 34.76 -6.70 14.65
CA GLY A 180 36.17 -7.00 14.89
C GLY A 180 36.41 -8.14 15.89
N ALA A 181 35.43 -8.45 16.75
CA ALA A 181 35.52 -9.50 17.76
C ALA A 181 35.09 -10.88 17.24
N LEU A 182 34.57 -10.97 16.01
CA LEU A 182 34.10 -12.22 15.41
C LEU A 182 35.17 -13.33 15.25
N PRO A 183 36.46 -13.02 14.96
CA PRO A 183 37.49 -14.05 14.88
C PRO A 183 37.76 -14.78 16.21
N ASP A 184 37.47 -14.12 17.34
CA ASP A 184 37.77 -14.63 18.69
C ASP A 184 36.55 -15.31 19.35
N VAL A 185 35.45 -15.50 18.60
CA VAL A 185 34.24 -16.14 19.11
C VAL A 185 34.47 -17.63 19.33
N GLU A 186 34.06 -18.13 20.50
CA GLU A 186 34.18 -19.53 20.91
C GLU A 186 32.80 -20.15 21.25
N ALA A 187 32.78 -21.47 21.47
CA ALA A 187 31.57 -22.17 21.87
C ALA A 187 31.00 -21.63 23.19
N GLY A 188 29.69 -21.43 23.25
CA GLY A 188 28.96 -20.85 24.36
C GLY A 188 28.70 -19.34 24.21
N ASP A 189 29.35 -18.68 23.27
CA ASP A 189 29.19 -17.25 23.04
C ASP A 189 27.82 -16.88 22.46
N LYS A 190 27.40 -15.65 22.77
CA LYS A 190 26.16 -15.05 22.28
C LYS A 190 26.48 -13.83 21.43
N VAL A 191 26.41 -14.02 20.12
CA VAL A 191 26.79 -12.99 19.14
C VAL A 191 25.59 -12.17 18.74
N HIS A 192 25.72 -10.85 18.89
CA HIS A 192 24.66 -9.93 18.51
C HIS A 192 24.65 -9.77 16.99
N VAL A 193 23.47 -9.78 16.37
CA VAL A 193 23.30 -9.69 14.90
C VAL A 193 23.96 -8.45 14.28
N LYS A 194 24.11 -7.38 15.06
CA LYS A 194 24.84 -6.15 14.66
C LYS A 194 26.30 -6.43 14.26
N ALA A 195 26.99 -7.36 14.91
CA ALA A 195 28.39 -7.69 14.62
C ALA A 195 28.53 -8.38 13.26
N ILE A 196 27.63 -9.31 12.94
CA ILE A 196 27.67 -10.08 11.70
C ILE A 196 27.02 -9.37 10.51
N ARG A 197 26.12 -8.40 10.75
CA ARG A 197 25.35 -7.70 9.70
C ARG A 197 26.18 -7.13 8.53
N PRO A 198 27.36 -6.50 8.73
CA PRO A 198 28.17 -6.01 7.61
C PRO A 198 28.67 -7.10 6.66
N HIS A 199 28.61 -8.35 7.09
CA HIS A 199 29.15 -9.52 6.39
C HIS A 199 28.06 -10.38 5.73
N PHE A 200 26.80 -9.94 5.76
CA PHE A 200 25.71 -10.58 5.03
C PHE A 200 25.18 -9.64 3.95
N PRO A 201 24.85 -10.13 2.75
CA PRO A 201 23.98 -9.39 1.86
C PRO A 201 22.62 -9.28 2.58
N MET A 202 22.22 -8.06 2.91
CA MET A 202 20.96 -7.80 3.62
C MET A 202 19.72 -7.95 2.75
N TYR A 203 19.84 -8.69 1.64
CA TYR A 203 18.76 -9.11 0.79
C TYR A 203 18.64 -10.61 0.95
N TYR A 204 17.56 -11.05 1.57
CA TYR A 204 17.19 -12.45 1.57
C TYR A 204 15.74 -12.63 1.19
N ASP A 205 15.48 -13.76 0.54
CA ASP A 205 14.16 -14.20 0.12
C ASP A 205 13.62 -15.16 1.19
N SER A 206 12.58 -14.72 1.92
CA SER A 206 11.77 -15.63 2.71
C SER A 206 10.46 -15.84 1.97
N PRO A 207 10.23 -17.03 1.38
CA PRO A 207 8.99 -17.31 0.68
C PRO A 207 7.86 -17.24 1.71
N THR A 208 7.06 -16.19 1.61
CA THR A 208 5.91 -15.99 2.50
C THR A 208 4.65 -16.37 1.74
N PRO A 209 3.80 -17.25 2.29
CA PRO A 209 2.54 -17.57 1.64
C PRO A 209 1.68 -16.30 1.52
N ARG A 210 1.18 -16.06 0.31
CA ARG A 210 0.29 -14.96 -0.03
C ARG A 210 -0.90 -15.50 -0.78
N GLU A 211 -2.09 -15.10 -0.34
CA GLU A 211 -3.33 -15.41 -1.00
C GLU A 211 -3.52 -14.49 -2.21
N TYR A 212 -4.00 -15.09 -3.29
CA TYR A 212 -4.44 -14.42 -4.50
C TYR A 212 -5.90 -14.79 -4.78
N VAL A 213 -6.64 -13.83 -5.35
CA VAL A 213 -8.01 -14.01 -5.78
C VAL A 213 -8.15 -13.80 -7.28
N ILE A 214 -8.95 -14.65 -7.91
CA ILE A 214 -9.33 -14.53 -9.33
C ILE A 214 -10.85 -14.34 -9.39
N PRO A 215 -11.33 -13.13 -9.73
CA PRO A 215 -12.76 -12.90 -9.92
C PRO A 215 -13.24 -13.55 -11.23
N LYS A 216 -14.41 -14.20 -11.20
CA LYS A 216 -14.99 -14.85 -12.39
C LYS A 216 -15.60 -13.88 -13.41
N ARG A 217 -15.82 -12.62 -13.02
CA ARG A 217 -16.38 -11.53 -13.83
C ARG A 217 -15.79 -10.21 -13.34
N PRO A 218 -15.91 -9.09 -14.08
CA PRO A 218 -15.52 -7.78 -13.58
C PRO A 218 -16.29 -7.38 -12.31
N TYR A 219 -15.63 -6.67 -11.40
CA TYR A 219 -16.29 -5.93 -10.33
C TYR A 219 -17.03 -4.74 -10.94
N GLN A 220 -18.17 -4.36 -10.36
CA GLN A 220 -18.89 -3.16 -10.78
C GLN A 220 -19.30 -2.33 -9.56
N TYR A 221 -18.91 -1.07 -9.55
CA TYR A 221 -19.20 -0.15 -8.46
C TYR A 221 -20.01 1.03 -8.99
N ARG A 222 -21.16 1.28 -8.38
CA ARG A 222 -21.86 2.56 -8.55
C ARG A 222 -21.07 3.66 -7.86
N VAL A 223 -20.85 4.74 -8.58
CA VAL A 223 -20.08 5.89 -8.13
C VAL A 223 -20.92 7.16 -8.27
N GLU A 224 -20.89 8.01 -7.27
CA GLU A 224 -21.35 9.39 -7.32
C GLU A 224 -20.15 10.31 -7.17
N ALA A 225 -20.00 11.26 -8.08
CA ALA A 225 -18.87 12.18 -8.07
C ALA A 225 -19.31 13.62 -8.43
N THR A 226 -18.48 14.59 -8.07
CA THR A 226 -18.59 15.93 -8.66
C THR A 226 -18.30 15.84 -10.17
N PRO A 227 -18.95 16.67 -11.02
CA PRO A 227 -18.78 16.59 -12.47
C PRO A 227 -17.31 16.61 -12.91
N THR A 228 -16.53 17.54 -12.35
CA THR A 228 -15.09 17.66 -12.63
C THR A 228 -14.33 16.37 -12.31
N VAL A 229 -14.63 15.71 -11.19
CA VAL A 229 -13.97 14.44 -10.84
C VAL A 229 -14.46 13.27 -11.69
N ALA A 230 -15.74 13.25 -12.09
CA ALA A 230 -16.25 12.25 -13.01
C ALA A 230 -15.56 12.32 -14.38
N ASP A 231 -15.40 13.53 -14.92
CA ASP A 231 -14.72 13.76 -16.20
C ASP A 231 -13.24 13.39 -16.11
N LEU A 232 -12.55 13.83 -15.05
CA LEU A 232 -11.15 13.46 -14.79
C LEU A 232 -10.98 11.93 -14.68
N ALA A 233 -11.87 11.26 -13.96
CA ALA A 233 -11.80 9.81 -13.79
C ALA A 233 -12.10 9.07 -15.11
N ALA A 234 -13.04 9.54 -15.91
CA ALA A 234 -13.35 8.96 -17.21
C ALA A 234 -12.16 9.10 -18.17
N GLU A 235 -11.60 10.30 -18.31
CA GLU A 235 -10.43 10.57 -19.16
C GLU A 235 -9.22 9.75 -18.71
N ALA A 236 -8.92 9.75 -17.41
CA ALA A 236 -7.76 9.03 -16.88
C ALA A 236 -7.90 7.50 -17.00
N LEU A 237 -9.11 6.95 -17.07
CA LEU A 237 -9.29 5.52 -17.29
C LEU A 237 -9.22 5.13 -18.77
N GLU A 238 -9.43 6.06 -19.69
CA GLU A 238 -9.21 5.85 -21.13
C GLU A 238 -7.72 5.87 -21.50
N ASP A 239 -6.94 6.81 -20.94
CA ASP A 239 -5.49 6.92 -21.12
C ASP A 239 -4.77 7.10 -19.77
N PRO A 240 -4.54 6.02 -19.02
CA PRO A 240 -4.01 6.11 -17.66
C PRO A 240 -2.53 6.51 -17.66
N ALA A 241 -2.19 7.47 -16.80
CA ALA A 241 -0.82 7.94 -16.60
C ALA A 241 0.13 6.87 -16.04
N ALA A 242 -0.42 5.82 -15.41
CA ALA A 242 0.33 4.67 -14.88
C ALA A 242 -0.50 3.37 -14.96
N PRO A 243 0.14 2.19 -14.94
CA PRO A 243 -0.58 0.92 -14.90
C PRO A 243 -1.56 0.84 -13.72
N LEU A 244 -2.78 0.39 -14.00
CA LEU A 244 -3.81 0.22 -12.99
C LEU A 244 -3.61 -1.11 -12.26
N TYR A 245 -3.69 -1.09 -10.93
CA TYR A 245 -3.57 -2.28 -10.11
C TYR A 245 -4.39 -2.16 -8.83
N LEU A 246 -4.72 -3.31 -8.23
CA LEU A 246 -5.39 -3.41 -6.95
C LEU A 246 -4.51 -4.16 -5.93
N GLY A 247 -4.36 -3.55 -4.75
CA GLY A 247 -3.52 -4.07 -3.67
C GLY A 247 -2.03 -3.86 -3.92
N THR A 248 -1.42 -4.74 -4.72
CA THR A 248 0.01 -4.67 -5.06
C THR A 248 0.22 -4.42 -6.55
N ASN A 249 1.41 -3.97 -6.93
CA ASN A 249 1.77 -3.71 -8.33
C ASN A 249 1.78 -4.97 -9.21
N ASP A 250 1.61 -6.17 -8.65
CA ASP A 250 1.45 -7.42 -9.39
C ASP A 250 -0.03 -7.69 -9.79
N GLY A 251 -0.97 -7.06 -9.09
CA GLY A 251 -2.42 -7.23 -9.28
C GLY A 251 -2.99 -6.31 -10.34
N TRP A 252 -2.54 -6.45 -11.60
CA TRP A 252 -2.96 -5.58 -12.70
C TRP A 252 -4.42 -5.73 -13.06
N VAL A 253 -5.05 -4.60 -13.36
CA VAL A 253 -6.45 -4.52 -13.76
C VAL A 253 -6.63 -3.62 -14.98
N ASN A 254 -7.72 -3.83 -15.69
CA ASN A 254 -8.29 -2.85 -16.59
C ASN A 254 -9.51 -2.23 -15.89
N ALA A 255 -9.71 -0.93 -16.00
CA ALA A 255 -10.88 -0.28 -15.42
C ALA A 255 -11.43 0.75 -16.39
N ARG A 256 -12.76 0.90 -16.39
CA ARG A 256 -13.45 1.88 -17.23
C ARG A 256 -14.58 2.55 -16.47
N TRP A 257 -14.83 3.80 -16.82
CA TRP A 257 -16.00 4.55 -16.38
C TRP A 257 -17.14 4.37 -17.38
N GLU A 258 -18.34 4.05 -16.90
CA GLU A 258 -19.57 4.09 -17.69
C GLU A 258 -20.50 5.12 -17.06
N THR A 259 -20.82 6.18 -17.80
CA THR A 259 -21.82 7.16 -17.35
C THR A 259 -23.17 6.48 -17.23
N LEU A 260 -23.84 6.70 -16.11
CA LEU A 260 -25.22 6.27 -15.93
C LEU A 260 -26.11 7.46 -16.27
N ASP A 261 -26.68 7.45 -17.47
CA ASP A 261 -27.72 8.42 -17.83
C ASP A 261 -28.89 8.26 -16.85
N GLY A 262 -29.32 9.38 -16.26
CA GLY A 262 -30.45 9.47 -15.34
C GLY A 262 -31.80 9.38 -16.04
#